data_AF-A0A1F4QL89-F1
#
_entry.id   AF-A0A1F4QL89-F1
#
_cell.length_a   1.000
_cell.length_b   1.000
_cell.length_c   1.000
_cell.angle_alpha   90.00
_cell.angle_beta   90.00
_cell.angle_gamma   90.00
#
_symmetry.space_group_name_H-M   'P 1'
#
loop_
_entity.id
_entity.type
_entity.pdbx_description
1 polymer ?
#
loop_
_entity_poly.entity_id
_entity_poly.type
_entity_poly.pdbx_seq_one_letter_code
_entity_poly.pdbx_strand_id
1 'polypeptide(L)'
;MLRFQVALPVELEDGKGITFDVSLSGVFFETDQSFSPSEPIQLVLVLEHVHPSRPVRLHCEGRVVRVSRRDGKLGVAVAITSYGFGPHGHPVASE
;
A
#
# COMPACT_ATOMS: atom_id res chain seq x y z
N MET A 1 9.61 -1.87 13.96
CA MET A 1 8.16 -2.19 14.01
C MET A 1 7.93 -3.54 13.36
N LEU A 2 6.96 -4.32 13.84
CA LEU A 2 6.62 -5.62 13.28
C LEU A 2 6.12 -5.47 11.83
N ARG A 3 6.63 -6.32 10.94
CA ARG A 3 6.22 -6.41 9.54
C ARG A 3 5.62 -7.79 9.30
N PHE A 4 4.46 -7.81 8.66
CA PHE A 4 3.75 -9.03 8.29
C PHE A 4 4.00 -9.30 6.82
N GLN A 5 4.57 -10.46 6.51
CA GLN A 5 4.70 -10.92 5.13
C GLN A 5 3.32 -11.38 4.65
N VAL A 6 2.74 -10.60 3.75
CA VAL A 6 1.41 -10.86 3.21
C VAL A 6 1.35 -10.33 1.79
N ALA A 7 0.77 -11.13 0.90
CA ALA A 7 0.52 -10.76 -0.48
C ALA A 7 -0.90 -10.20 -0.60
N LEU A 8 -1.01 -8.87 -0.61
CA LEU A 8 -2.26 -8.15 -0.81
C LEU A 8 -2.20 -7.44 -2.17
N PRO A 9 -3.29 -7.44 -2.96
CA PRO A 9 -3.41 -6.57 -4.11
C PRO A 9 -3.29 -5.11 -3.70
N VAL A 10 -2.45 -4.39 -4.43
CA VAL A 10 -2.31 -2.93 -4.36
C VAL A 10 -2.95 -2.35 -5.62
N GLU A 11 -3.86 -1.42 -5.45
CA GLU A 11 -4.34 -0.58 -6.54
C GLU A 11 -3.69 0.80 -6.46
N LEU A 12 -3.27 1.30 -7.61
CA LEU A 12 -2.61 2.57 -7.82
C LEU A 12 -3.46 3.41 -8.77
N GLU A 13 -3.16 4.69 -8.91
CA GLU A 13 -3.82 5.57 -9.91
C GLU A 13 -3.74 4.95 -11.31
N ASP A 14 -2.53 4.60 -11.74
CA ASP A 14 -2.27 4.05 -13.08
C ASP A 14 -1.69 2.63 -13.02
N GLY A 15 -2.25 1.72 -12.21
CA GLY A 15 -1.84 0.33 -12.28
C GLY A 15 -2.12 -0.48 -11.02
N LYS A 16 -1.34 -1.55 -10.87
CA LYS A 16 -1.50 -2.51 -9.77
C LYS A 16 -0.14 -2.93 -9.23
N GLY A 17 -0.18 -3.53 -8.05
CA GLY A 17 0.97 -4.15 -7.43
C GLY A 17 0.56 -5.26 -6.47
N ILE A 18 1.55 -5.89 -5.85
CA ILE A 18 1.35 -6.91 -4.81
C ILE A 18 2.30 -6.61 -3.66
N THR A 19 1.79 -6.55 -2.43
CA THR A 19 2.63 -6.36 -1.26
C THR A 19 3.56 -7.55 -1.04
N PHE A 20 4.79 -7.28 -0.63
CA PHE A 20 5.65 -8.28 -0.01
C PHE A 20 5.42 -8.30 1.51
N ASP A 21 5.36 -7.11 2.11
CA ASP A 21 5.09 -6.96 3.53
C ASP A 21 4.37 -5.63 3.85
N VAL A 22 3.70 -5.63 5.00
CA VAL A 22 3.01 -4.47 5.56
C VAL A 22 3.31 -4.29 7.05
N SER A 23 3.20 -3.06 7.52
CA SER A 23 3.27 -2.66 8.92
C SER A 23 2.32 -1.49 9.16
N LEU A 24 2.12 -1.08 10.42
CA LEU A 24 1.23 0.05 10.75
C LEU A 24 1.65 1.39 10.10
N SER A 25 2.93 1.58 9.79
CA SER A 25 3.46 2.84 9.24
C SER A 25 4.05 2.70 7.84
N GLY A 26 3.87 1.55 7.17
CA GLY A 26 4.55 1.36 5.90
C GLY A 26 4.21 0.07 5.19
N VAL A 27 4.34 0.13 3.87
CA VAL A 27 4.10 -0.97 2.93
C VAL A 27 5.32 -1.14 2.04
N PHE A 28 5.66 -2.38 1.70
CA PHE A 28 6.60 -2.68 0.62
C PHE A 28 5.91 -3.57 -0.40
N PHE A 29 5.86 -3.15 -1.67
CA PHE A 29 5.14 -3.85 -2.73
C PHE A 29 5.92 -3.87 -4.04
N GLU A 30 5.60 -4.83 -4.91
CA GLU A 30 6.11 -4.90 -6.27
C GLU A 30 5.09 -4.35 -7.27
N THR A 31 5.56 -3.67 -8.31
CA THR A 31 4.75 -3.12 -9.40
C THR A 31 5.58 -2.96 -10.67
N ASP A 32 4.93 -2.74 -11.81
CA ASP A 32 5.53 -2.30 -13.06
C ASP A 32 5.52 -0.77 -13.23
N GLN A 33 4.80 -0.05 -12.36
CA GLN A 33 4.74 1.40 -12.33
C GLN A 33 6.05 2.01 -11.83
N SER A 34 6.45 3.14 -12.40
CA SER A 34 7.67 3.85 -11.99
C SER A 34 7.37 4.88 -10.93
N PHE A 35 8.19 4.91 -9.88
CA PHE A 35 8.11 5.88 -8.79
C PHE A 35 9.47 6.47 -8.49
N SER A 36 9.46 7.67 -7.91
CA SER A 36 10.64 8.35 -7.39
C SER A 36 10.67 8.38 -5.87
N PRO A 37 11.85 8.27 -5.22
CA PRO A 37 11.96 8.56 -3.80
C PRO A 37 11.40 9.94 -3.48
N SER A 38 10.77 10.07 -2.31
CA SER A 38 10.04 11.24 -1.83
C SER A 38 8.75 11.61 -2.56
N GLU A 39 8.34 10.87 -3.59
CA GLU A 39 7.06 11.11 -4.28
C GLU A 39 5.87 10.84 -3.35
N PRO A 40 4.87 11.75 -3.27
CA PRO A 40 3.61 11.45 -2.58
C PRO A 40 2.83 10.39 -3.36
N ILE A 41 2.16 9.48 -2.65
CA ILE A 41 1.43 8.38 -3.28
C ILE A 41 0.13 8.11 -2.54
N GLN A 42 -0.93 7.89 -3.30
CA GLN A 42 -2.16 7.27 -2.83
C GLN A 42 -2.24 5.85 -3.37
N LEU A 43 -2.58 4.91 -2.50
CA LEU A 43 -2.73 3.50 -2.87
C LEU A 43 -3.90 2.88 -2.10
N VAL A 44 -4.46 1.81 -2.64
CA VAL A 44 -5.49 1.02 -1.96
C VAL A 44 -4.97 -0.38 -1.73
N LEU A 45 -4.97 -0.82 -0.47
CA LEU A 45 -4.76 -2.23 -0.13
C LEU A 45 -6.10 -2.96 -0.18
N VAL A 46 -6.18 -4.01 -0.99
CA VAL A 46 -7.39 -4.84 -1.11
C VAL A 46 -7.28 -6.00 -0.12
N LEU A 47 -8.12 -5.97 0.90
CA LEU A 47 -8.22 -6.99 1.93
C LEU A 47 -9.33 -7.98 1.53
N GLU A 48 -8.96 -9.02 0.79
CA GLU A 48 -9.92 -9.94 0.16
C GLU A 48 -10.66 -10.86 1.15
N HIS A 49 -10.08 -11.10 2.33
CA HIS A 49 -10.54 -12.13 3.26
C HIS A 49 -11.00 -11.61 4.62
N VAL A 50 -11.02 -10.29 4.83
CA VAL A 50 -11.42 -9.69 6.12
C VAL A 50 -12.93 -9.56 6.27
N HIS A 51 -13.70 -9.70 5.19
CA HIS A 51 -15.17 -9.65 5.21
C HIS A 51 -15.75 -10.79 4.36
N PRO A 52 -16.78 -11.52 4.84
CA PRO A 52 -17.24 -12.76 4.22
C PRO A 52 -17.90 -12.58 2.84
N SER A 53 -18.44 -11.40 2.53
CA SER A 53 -19.21 -11.18 1.30
C SER A 53 -18.54 -10.29 0.26
N ARG A 54 -17.43 -9.62 0.59
CA ARG A 54 -16.75 -8.69 -0.33
C ARG A 54 -15.32 -8.36 0.10
N PRO A 55 -14.41 -8.06 -0.85
CA PRO A 55 -13.13 -7.44 -0.51
C PRO A 55 -13.34 -6.09 0.16
N VAL A 56 -12.54 -5.82 1.19
CA VAL A 56 -12.49 -4.50 1.85
C VAL A 56 -11.34 -3.70 1.26
N ARG A 57 -11.59 -2.42 0.99
CA ARG A 57 -10.60 -1.49 0.42
C ARG A 57 -10.11 -0.57 1.53
N LEU A 58 -8.81 -0.63 1.80
CA LEU A 58 -8.13 0.26 2.73
C LEU A 58 -7.38 1.31 1.92
N HIS A 59 -7.87 2.55 1.95
CA HIS A 59 -7.25 3.67 1.27
C HIS A 59 -6.11 4.18 2.14
N CYS A 60 -4.95 4.39 1.52
CA CYS A 60 -3.73 4.80 2.18
C CYS A 60 -3.13 6.00 1.46
N GLU A 61 -2.62 6.95 2.23
CA GLU A 61 -1.77 8.02 1.72
C GLU A 61 -0.39 7.90 2.35
N GLY A 62 0.63 8.29 1.59
CA GLY A 62 1.99 8.22 2.09
C GLY A 62 3.01 8.84 1.17
N ARG A 63 4.27 8.52 1.42
CA ARG A 63 5.41 8.96 0.63
C ARG A 63 6.34 7.79 0.33
N VAL A 64 6.82 7.73 -0.89
CA VAL A 64 7.84 6.75 -1.30
C VAL A 64 9.14 7.05 -0.56
N VAL A 65 9.66 6.08 0.18
CA VAL A 65 10.92 6.19 0.94
C VAL A 65 12.07 5.40 0.32
N ARG A 66 11.76 4.42 -0.52
CA ARG A 66 12.77 3.63 -1.24
C ARG A 66 12.17 3.00 -2.49
N VAL A 67 12.93 3.01 -3.57
CA VAL A 67 12.65 2.28 -4.80
C VAL A 67 13.82 1.34 -5.05
N SER A 68 13.56 0.05 -5.28
CA SER A 68 14.58 -0.96 -5.51
C SER A 68 14.22 -1.84 -6.69
N ARG A 69 15.19 -2.14 -7.56
CA ARG A 69 15.01 -3.14 -8.61
C ARG A 69 15.59 -4.46 -8.11
N ARG A 70 14.80 -5.53 -8.18
CA ARG A 70 15.26 -6.90 -7.90
C ARG A 70 14.67 -7.83 -8.94
N ASP A 71 15.52 -8.62 -9.59
CA ASP A 71 15.12 -9.68 -10.54
C ASP A 71 14.14 -9.20 -11.62
N GLY A 72 14.33 -7.97 -12.13
CA GLY A 72 13.47 -7.36 -13.16
C GLY A 72 12.17 -6.73 -12.65
N LYS A 73 11.86 -6.83 -11.36
CA LYS A 73 10.68 -6.21 -10.74
C LYS A 73 11.05 -4.96 -9.94
N LEU A 74 10.16 -3.97 -9.95
CA LEU A 74 10.31 -2.76 -9.16
C LEU A 74 9.62 -2.95 -7.80
N GLY A 75 10.40 -2.90 -6.74
CA GLY A 75 9.92 -2.83 -5.36
C GLY A 75 9.85 -1.39 -4.87
N VAL A 76 8.72 -1.01 -4.28
CA VAL A 76 8.43 0.34 -3.79
C VAL A 76 8.10 0.25 -2.31
N ALA A 77 8.87 0.96 -1.47
CA ALA A 77 8.59 1.11 -0.05
C ALA A 77 7.96 2.47 0.21
N VAL A 78 6.81 2.47 0.88
CA VAL A 78 6.04 3.66 1.20
C VAL A 78 5.93 3.78 2.71
N ALA A 79 6.20 4.98 3.24
CA ALA A 79 5.82 5.35 4.59
C ALA A 79 4.38 5.87 4.57
N ILE A 80 3.48 5.20 5.28
CA ILE A 80 2.07 5.57 5.35
C ILE A 80 1.89 6.72 6.35
N THR A 81 1.18 7.75 5.94
CA THR A 81 0.87 8.93 6.76
C THR A 81 -0.58 8.94 7.24
N SER A 82 -1.49 8.36 6.47
CA SER A 82 -2.91 8.23 6.83
C SER A 82 -3.50 7.00 6.14
N TYR A 83 -4.54 6.41 6.75
CA TYR A 83 -5.34 5.38 6.11
C TYR A 83 -6.77 5.37 6.64
N GLY A 84 -7.69 4.84 5.84
CA GLY A 84 -9.10 4.74 6.20
C GLY A 84 -9.89 3.78 5.32
N PHE A 85 -11.00 3.28 5.86
CA PHE A 85 -11.97 2.48 5.12
C PHE A 85 -13.05 3.40 4.53
N GLY A 86 -13.39 3.27 3.25
CA GLY A 86 -14.47 4.05 2.62
C GLY A 86 -14.23 4.27 1.12
N PRO A 87 -15.17 4.88 0.37
CA PRO A 87 -14.99 5.20 -1.04
C PRO A 87 -13.89 6.26 -1.28
N HIS A 88 -13.61 7.08 -0.25
CA HIS A 88 -12.51 8.03 -0.14
C HIS A 88 -12.08 8.01 1.33
N GLY A 89 -11.09 7.21 1.72
CA GLY A 89 -10.74 7.00 3.14
C GLY A 89 -10.44 8.30 3.87
N HIS A 90 -11.37 8.75 4.73
CA HIS A 90 -11.09 9.76 5.73
C HIS A 90 -10.44 9.11 6.96
N PRO A 91 -9.55 9.82 7.69
CA PRO A 91 -8.73 9.23 8.74
C PRO A 91 -9.59 8.67 9.88
N VAL A 92 -9.16 7.54 10.44
CA VAL A 92 -9.46 7.23 11.83
C VAL A 92 -8.66 8.21 12.70
N ALA A 93 -9.34 9.18 13.29
CA ALA A 93 -8.73 10.03 14.32
C ALA A 93 -8.43 9.16 15.54
N SER A 94 -7.18 9.23 16.04
CA SER A 94 -6.79 8.62 17.31
C SER A 94 -7.52 9.33 18.46
N GLU A 95 -8.20 8.56 19.32
CA GLU A 95 -8.56 9.00 20.68
C GLU A 95 -7.34 9.06 21.60
#